data_AF-A0A4W5KS97-F1
#
_entry.id   AF-A0A4W5KS97-F1
#
_cell.length_a   1.000
_cell.length_b   1.000
_cell.length_c   1.000
_cell.angle_alpha   90.00
_cell.angle_beta   90.00
_cell.angle_gamma   90.00
#
_symmetry.space_group_name_H-M   'P 1'
#
loop_
_entity.id
_entity.type
_entity.pdbx_description
1 polymer ?
#
loop_
_entity_poly.entity_id
_entity_poly.type
_entity_poly.pdbx_seq_one_letter_code
_entity_poly.pdbx_strand_id
1 'polypeptide(L)' 'MGEDTESSKVNHSFLRDYVTEADVISTVEFNHTGDLLATGDKGGRVVVFQRETSGPRINMMETPTGWCRLVVSVPASV' A
#
# COMPACT_ATOMS: atom_id res chain seq x y z
N MET A 1 -10.56 26.60 -28.60
CA MET A 1 -10.57 26.37 -27.15
C MET A 1 -11.24 25.02 -26.93
N GLY A 2 -10.47 24.06 -26.49
CA GLY A 2 -10.85 22.67 -26.26
C GLY A 2 -9.57 22.01 -25.82
N GLU A 3 -9.29 22.12 -24.53
CA GLU A 3 -8.05 21.64 -23.92
C GLU A 3 -8.15 20.12 -23.84
N ASP A 4 -7.46 19.46 -24.77
CA ASP A 4 -7.21 18.02 -24.74
C ASP A 4 -6.26 17.74 -23.57
N THR A 5 -6.82 17.75 -22.37
CA THR A 5 -6.16 17.31 -21.15
C THR A 5 -5.98 15.80 -21.27
N GLU A 6 -4.87 15.40 -21.90
CA GLU A 6 -4.36 14.03 -21.89
C GLU A 6 -3.96 13.69 -20.44
N SER A 7 -4.99 13.38 -19.65
CA SER A 7 -4.87 12.74 -18.36
C SER A 7 -3.95 11.55 -18.57
N SER A 8 -2.77 11.60 -17.98
CA SER A 8 -1.70 10.63 -18.13
C SER A 8 -2.25 9.25 -17.79
N LYS A 9 -2.78 8.55 -18.80
CA LYS A 9 -3.35 7.22 -18.68
C LYS A 9 -2.19 6.31 -18.37
N VAL A 10 -1.92 6.15 -17.08
CA VAL A 10 -1.04 5.11 -16.57
C VAL A 10 -1.56 3.83 -17.20
N ASN A 11 -0.75 3.17 -18.03
CA ASN A 11 -1.19 2.02 -18.81
C ASN A 11 -1.54 0.87 -17.85
N HIS A 12 -2.79 0.83 -17.41
CA HIS A 12 -3.32 -0.18 -16.49
C HIS A 12 -3.21 -1.61 -17.05
N SER A 13 -2.94 -1.78 -18.35
CA SER A 13 -2.68 -3.08 -18.97
C SER A 13 -1.40 -3.74 -18.45
N PHE A 14 -0.34 -2.98 -18.17
CA PHE A 14 0.95 -3.57 -17.75
C PHE A 14 0.90 -4.18 -16.35
N LEU A 15 0.05 -3.67 -15.46
CA LEU A 15 -0.09 -4.22 -14.12
C LEU A 15 -0.96 -5.49 -14.10
N ARG A 16 -1.85 -5.66 -15.08
CA ARG A 16 -2.85 -6.73 -15.09
C ARG A 16 -2.24 -8.13 -15.24
N ASP A 17 -1.05 -8.22 -15.83
CA ASP A 17 -0.34 -9.49 -16.04
C ASP A 17 0.51 -9.90 -14.82
N TYR A 18 0.75 -8.99 -13.86
CA TYR A 18 1.61 -9.23 -12.69
C TYR A 18 0.90 -9.03 -11.34
N VAL A 19 -0.29 -8.43 -11.33
CA VAL A 19 -1.11 -8.17 -10.15
C VAL A 19 -2.49 -8.78 -10.39
N THR A 20 -2.80 -9.83 -9.64
CA THR A 20 -4.13 -10.45 -9.68
C THR A 20 -5.11 -9.70 -8.80
N GLU A 21 -6.41 -9.93 -8.96
CA GLU A 21 -7.42 -9.36 -8.04
C GLU A 21 -7.16 -9.76 -6.58
N ALA A 22 -6.55 -10.94 -6.36
CA ALA A 22 -6.16 -11.39 -5.03
C ALA A 22 -5.07 -10.52 -4.38
N ASP A 23 -4.21 -9.86 -5.18
CA ASP A 23 -3.11 -9.01 -4.70
C ASP A 23 -3.56 -7.57 -4.38
N VAL A 24 -4.84 -7.24 -4.59
CA VAL A 24 -5.39 -5.91 -4.29
C VAL A 24 -5.62 -5.78 -2.78
N ILE A 25 -4.96 -4.80 -2.16
CA ILE A 25 -5.18 -4.44 -0.76
C ILE A 25 -6.65 -4.05 -0.56
N SER A 26 -7.34 -4.78 0.30
CA SER A 26 -8.77 -4.67 0.55
C SER A 26 -9.09 -4.03 1.91
N THR A 27 -8.18 -4.15 2.87
CA THR A 27 -8.37 -3.70 4.24
C THR A 27 -7.08 -3.11 4.80
N VAL A 28 -7.21 -2.09 5.64
CA VAL A 28 -6.11 -1.47 6.38
C VAL A 28 -6.58 -1.16 7.80
N GLU A 29 -5.77 -1.47 8.80
CA GLU A 29 -6.10 -1.20 10.20
C GLU A 29 -4.84 -0.84 10.99
N PHE A 30 -4.95 0.21 11.80
CA PHE A 30 -3.93 0.52 12.81
C PHE A 30 -4.27 -0.20 14.12
N ASN A 31 -3.25 -0.70 14.81
CA ASN A 31 -3.45 -1.07 16.20
C ASN A 31 -3.81 0.16 17.05
N HIS A 32 -4.33 -0.07 18.26
CA HIS A 32 -4.83 1.02 19.12
C HIS A 32 -3.80 2.13 19.41
N THR A 33 -2.50 1.79 19.43
CA THR A 33 -1.42 2.75 19.70
C THR A 33 -0.95 3.50 18.44
N GLY A 34 -1.28 3.00 17.24
CA GLY A 34 -0.81 3.56 15.96
C GLY A 34 0.63 3.19 15.61
N ASP A 35 1.24 2.24 16.31
CA ASP A 35 2.61 1.79 16.06
C ASP A 35 2.69 0.70 14.98
N LEU A 36 1.58 -0.02 14.76
CA LEU A 36 1.48 -1.07 13.76
C LEU A 36 0.37 -0.76 12.76
N LEU A 37 0.66 -0.98 11.48
CA LEU A 37 -0.30 -0.93 10.38
C LEU A 37 -0.42 -2.33 9.79
N ALA A 38 -1.59 -2.95 9.91
CA ALA A 38 -1.92 -4.18 9.21
C ALA A 38 -2.63 -3.84 7.89
N THR A 39 -2.24 -4.51 6.81
CA THR A 39 -2.95 -4.47 5.53
C THR A 39 -3.33 -5.89 5.13
N GLY A 40 -4.55 -6.08 4.67
CA GLY A 40 -5.02 -7.33 4.10
C GLY A 40 -5.34 -7.17 2.61
N ASP A 41 -5.03 -8.18 1.79
CA ASP A 41 -5.49 -8.27 0.40
C ASP A 41 -6.68 -9.23 0.24
N LYS A 42 -7.26 -9.30 -0.95
CA LYS A 42 -8.37 -10.23 -1.25
C LYS A 42 -7.94 -11.70 -1.24
N GLY A 43 -6.65 -11.98 -1.41
CA GLY A 43 -6.05 -13.31 -1.36
C GLY A 43 -5.77 -13.82 0.05
N GLY A 44 -6.06 -13.03 1.08
CA GLY A 44 -5.85 -13.40 2.48
C GLY A 44 -4.43 -13.17 2.99
N ARG A 45 -3.56 -12.49 2.24
CA ARG A 45 -2.25 -12.08 2.76
C ARG A 45 -2.45 -10.96 3.75
N VAL A 46 -1.79 -11.11 4.89
CA VAL A 46 -1.69 -10.05 5.88
C VAL A 46 -0.25 -9.59 5.92
N VAL A 47 -0.08 -8.27 5.79
CA VAL A 47 1.19 -7.60 5.86
C VAL A 47 1.14 -6.63 7.03
N VAL A 48 2.10 -6.75 7.94
CA VAL A 48 2.19 -5.86 9.11
C VAL A 48 3.42 -4.99 8.97
N PHE A 49 3.20 -3.69 9.03
CA PHE A 49 4.25 -2.70 9.10
C PHE A 49 4.34 -2.12 10.52
N GLN A 50 5.56 -1.77 10.93
CA GLN A 50 5.83 -1.05 12.17
C GLN A 50 6.28 0.36 11.85
N ARG A 51 5.70 1.32 12.56
CA ARG A 51 6.06 2.72 12.50
C ARG A 51 7.54 2.88 12.86
N GLU A 52 8.30 3.47 11.95
CA GLU A 52 9.69 3.82 12.18
C GLU A 52 9.77 5.29 12.60
N THR A 53 10.28 5.54 13.80
CA THR A 53 10.31 6.89 14.41
C THR A 53 11.43 7.78 13.82
N SER A 54 12.36 7.21 13.06
CA SER A 54 13.61 7.88 12.64
C SER A 54 14.09 7.59 11.21
N GLY A 55 13.23 7.10 10.31
CA GLY A 55 13.60 6.76 8.93
C GLY A 55 13.76 7.99 7.99
N PRO A 56 14.55 7.88 6.89
CA PRO A 56 14.73 8.96 5.93
C PRO A 56 13.39 9.35 5.29
N ARG A 57 13.04 10.63 5.43
CA ARG A 57 11.79 11.20 4.91
C ARG A 57 11.89 11.36 3.40
N ILE A 58 11.29 10.45 2.63
CA ILE A 58 11.18 10.62 1.18
C ILE A 58 10.03 11.60 0.89
N ASN A 59 10.23 12.57 0.00
CA ASN A 59 9.35 13.71 -0.29
C ASN A 59 7.95 13.32 -0.80
N MET A 60 7.07 12.84 0.07
CA MET A 60 5.64 12.66 -0.20
C MET A 60 4.81 13.16 1.00
N MET A 61 3.63 13.70 0.69
CA MET A 61 2.65 14.33 1.58
C MET A 61 2.72 13.79 3.01
N GLU A 62 3.13 14.62 3.97
CA GLU A 62 3.24 14.24 5.37
C GLU A 62 1.89 13.71 5.89
N THR A 63 1.78 12.40 6.10
CA THR A 63 0.76 11.86 7.00
C THR A 63 1.23 12.10 8.43
N PRO A 64 0.33 12.36 9.40
CA PRO A 64 0.71 12.61 10.80
C PRO A 64 1.50 11.46 11.47
N THR A 65 1.58 10.29 10.84
CA THR A 65 2.02 9.04 11.45
C THR A 65 3.42 8.56 11.01
N GLY A 66 4.10 9.18 10.04
CA GLY A 66 5.47 8.80 9.66
C GLY A 66 5.57 7.50 8.83
N TRP A 67 6.79 6.98 8.65
CA TRP A 67 7.07 5.82 7.77
C TRP A 67 6.84 4.49 8.47
N CYS A 68 6.58 3.45 7.67
CA CYS A 68 6.24 2.11 8.12
C CYS A 68 7.24 1.10 7.52
N ARG A 69 7.92 0.28 8.33
CA ARG A 69 8.83 -0.80 7.91
C ARG A 69 8.09 -2.14 7.95
N LEU A 70 8.23 -2.95 6.90
CA LEU A 70 7.67 -4.31 6.85
C LEU A 70 8.25 -5.19 7.96
N VAL A 71 7.37 -5.81 8.75
CA VAL A 71 7.75 -6.72 9.85
C VAL A 71 7.37 -8.16 9.53
N VAL A 72 6.21 -8.39 8.92
CA VAL A 72 5.71 -9.74 8.59
C VAL A 72 4.94 -9.71 7.28
N SER A 73 5.16 -10.74 6.45
CA SER A 73 4.32 -11.06 5.28
C SER A 73 3.94 -12.53 5.35
N VAL A 74 2.65 -12.83 5.42
CA VAL A 74 2.14 -14.21 5.39
C VAL A 74 1.78 -14.54 3.93
N PRO A 75 2.36 -15.58 3.31
CA PRO A 75 2.08 -15.90 1.91
C PRO A 75 0.61 -16.30 1.72
N ALA A 76 0.04 -15.94 0.55
CA ALA A 76 -1.27 -16.45 0.14
C ALA A 76 -1.10 -17.94 -0.15
N SER A 77 -1.64 -18.80 0.69
CA SER A 77 -1.77 -20.22 0.38
C SER A 77 -3.07 -20.74 0.98
N VAL A 78 -4.07 -20.91 0.11
CA VAL A 78 -4.82 -22.16 -0.11
C VAL A 78 -5.15 -22.25 -1.60
#